data_AF-A0A521XQS2-F1
#
_entry.id   AF-A0A521XQS2-F1
#
_cell.length_a   1.000
_cell.length_b   1.000
_cell.length_c   1.000
_cell.angle_alpha   90.00
_cell.angle_beta   90.00
_cell.angle_gamma   90.00
#
_symmetry.space_group_name_H-M   'P 1'
#
loop_
_entity.id
_entity.type
_entity.pdbx_description
1 polymer ?
#
loop_
_entity_poly.entity_id
_entity_poly.type
_entity_poly.pdbx_seq_one_letter_code
_entity_poly.pdbx_strand_id
1 'polypeptide(L)' 'MSMNRDMMAKLAQMQERLAKAQADLAEKRAEGSSGGGAVQIVVTGGMKVDSLKIDKEVVDPG' A
#
# COMPACT_ATOMS: atom_id res chain seq x y z
N MET A 1 17.84 4.69 -37.51
CA MET A 1 17.78 4.96 -36.06
C MET A 1 18.29 3.73 -35.31
N SER A 2 19.58 3.65 -35.00
CA SER A 2 20.13 2.58 -34.17
C SER A 2 19.93 2.96 -32.71
N MET A 3 18.79 2.53 -32.15
CA MET A 3 18.55 2.62 -30.71
C MET A 3 19.61 1.76 -30.03
N ASN A 4 20.50 2.39 -29.26
CA ASN A 4 21.66 1.75 -28.65
C ASN A 4 21.20 0.58 -27.75
N ARG A 5 21.73 -0.63 -27.93
CA ARG A 5 21.28 -1.86 -27.25
C ARG A 5 21.31 -1.73 -25.73
N ASP A 6 22.28 -1.00 -25.21
CA ASP A 6 22.46 -0.73 -23.79
C ASP A 6 21.35 0.15 -23.21
N MET A 7 20.81 1.07 -24.01
CA MET A 7 19.68 1.91 -23.61
C MET A 7 18.38 1.10 -23.50
N MET A 8 18.14 0.18 -24.44
CA MET A 8 16.96 -0.71 -24.39
C MET A 8 17.00 -1.63 -23.17
N ALA A 9 18.18 -2.20 -22.85
CA ALA A 9 18.35 -3.04 -21.66
C ALA A 9 18.11 -2.26 -20.36
N LYS A 10 18.63 -1.03 -20.28
CA LYS A 10 18.42 -0.15 -19.12
C LYS A 10 16.96 0.28 -18.97
N LEU A 11 16.26 0.55 -20.07
CA LEU A 11 14.82 0.83 -20.10
C LEU A 11 14.00 -0.36 -19.60
N ALA A 12 14.30 -1.57 -20.07
CA ALA A 12 13.61 -2.79 -19.62
C ALA A 12 13.77 -3.01 -18.11
N GLN A 13 15.00 -2.88 -17.60
CA GLN A 13 15.27 -3.00 -16.16
C GLN A 13 14.56 -1.91 -15.34
N MET A 14 14.45 -0.70 -15.87
CA MET A 14 13.72 0.39 -15.22
C MET A 14 12.22 0.12 -15.17
N GLN A 15 11.62 -0.42 -16.24
CA GLN A 15 10.21 -0.82 -16.27
C GLN A 15 9.91 -1.88 -15.22
N GLU A 16 10.74 -2.92 -15.12
CA GLU A 16 10.58 -3.98 -14.11
C GLU A 16 10.69 -3.43 -12.68
N ARG A 17 11.67 -2.55 -12.43
CA ARG A 17 11.84 -1.89 -11.13
C ARG A 17 10.64 -1.02 -10.76
N LEU A 18 10.08 -0.28 -11.71
CA LEU A 18 8.87 0.51 -11.48
C LEU A 18 7.67 -0.37 -11.18
N ALA A 19 7.46 -1.44 -11.96
CA ALA A 19 6.36 -2.37 -11.74
C ALA A 19 6.44 -3.01 -10.36
N LYS A 20 7.64 -3.46 -9.95
CA LYS A 20 7.87 -3.99 -8.61
C LYS A 20 7.64 -2.94 -7.53
N ALA A 21 8.17 -1.72 -7.69
CA ALA A 21 7.97 -0.66 -6.72
C ALA A 21 6.47 -0.30 -6.55
N GLN A 22 5.70 -0.28 -7.64
CA GLN A 22 4.25 -0.08 -7.58
C GLN A 22 3.53 -1.21 -6.84
N ALA A 23 3.91 -2.47 -7.10
CA ALA A 23 3.36 -3.62 -6.38
C ALA A 23 3.68 -3.57 -4.88
N ASP A 24 4.95 -3.32 -4.53
CA ASP A 24 5.40 -3.20 -3.14
C ASP A 24 4.68 -2.04 -2.43
N LEU A 25 4.48 -0.89 -3.10
CA LEU A 25 3.72 0.23 -2.55
C LEU A 25 2.25 -0.13 -2.31
N ALA A 26 1.64 -0.91 -3.18
CA ALA A 26 0.25 -1.33 -3.03
C ALA A 26 0.04 -2.26 -1.82
N GLU A 27 1.07 -3.04 -1.45
CA GLU A 27 1.04 -3.97 -0.31
C GLU A 27 1.54 -3.37 1.00
N LYS A 28 2.24 -2.23 0.98
CA LYS A 28 2.67 -1.55 2.20
C LYS A 28 1.49 -1.24 3.09
N ARG A 29 1.59 -1.59 4.37
CA ARG A 29 0.56 -1.35 5.37
C ARG A 29 0.82 -0.04 6.13
N ALA A 30 -0.25 0.69 6.41
CA ALA A 30 -0.27 1.83 7.29
C ALA A 30 -1.33 1.59 8.37
N GLU A 31 -0.98 1.95 9.60
CA GLU A 31 -1.85 1.79 10.77
C GLU A 31 -2.38 3.16 11.18
N GLY A 32 -3.68 3.25 11.44
CA GLY A 32 -4.36 4.45 11.94
C GLY A 32 -5.19 4.11 13.16
N SER A 33 -5.26 5.05 14.11
CA SER A 33 -6.11 4.92 15.29
C SER A 33 -6.91 6.19 15.58
N SER A 34 -8.06 6.02 16.19
CA SER A 34 -8.94 7.11 16.64
C SER A 34 -9.60 6.76 17.97
N GLY A 35 -10.20 7.76 18.63
CA GLY A 35 -10.90 7.57 19.90
C GLY A 35 -10.00 7.03 21.01
N GLY A 36 -8.76 7.52 21.10
CA GLY A 36 -7.78 7.05 22.09
C GLY A 36 -7.26 5.62 21.84
N GLY A 37 -7.51 5.05 20.66
CA GLY A 37 -7.15 3.68 20.31
C GLY A 37 -8.33 2.71 20.24
N ALA A 38 -9.54 3.17 20.58
CA ALA A 38 -10.77 2.36 20.53
C ALA A 38 -11.15 1.92 19.11
N VAL A 39 -10.71 2.67 18.09
CA VAL A 39 -10.80 2.29 16.68
C VAL A 39 -9.40 2.19 16.11
N GLN A 40 -9.03 1.03 15.58
CA GLN A 40 -7.78 0.79 14.88
C GLN A 40 -8.07 0.25 13.49
N ILE A 41 -7.37 0.78 12.48
CA ILE A 41 -7.49 0.35 11.10
C ILE A 41 -6.10 0.10 10.52
N VAL A 42 -5.98 -0.97 9.75
CA VAL A 42 -4.82 -1.24 8.91
C VAL A 42 -5.27 -1.10 7.46
N VAL A 43 -4.63 -0.19 6.73
CA VAL A 43 -4.89 0.03 5.31
C VAL A 43 -3.63 -0.27 4.51
N THR A 44 -3.78 -0.72 3.27
CA THR A 44 -2.65 -0.87 2.35
C THR A 44 -2.46 0.39 1.51
N GLY A 45 -1.27 0.60 0.94
CA GLY A 45 -0.98 1.71 0.04
C GLY A 45 -1.80 1.68 -1.26
N GLY A 46 -2.44 0.54 -1.57
CA GLY A 46 -3.48 0.41 -2.58
C GLY A 46 -4.87 0.89 -2.15
N MET A 47 -4.98 1.61 -1.02
CA MET A 47 -6.24 2.09 -0.43
C MET A 47 -7.25 0.96 -0.12
N LYS A 48 -6.76 -0.23 0.23
CA LYS A 48 -7.60 -1.34 0.70
C LYS A 48 -7.55 -1.42 2.21
N VAL A 49 -8.70 -1.70 2.84
CA VAL A 49 -8.74 -2.00 4.28
C VAL A 49 -8.31 -3.45 4.46
N ASP A 50 -7.21 -3.66 5.19
CA ASP A 50 -6.67 -4.99 5.52
C ASP A 50 -7.28 -5.51 6.83
N SER A 51 -7.39 -4.64 7.84
CA SER A 51 -8.11 -4.98 9.08
C SER A 51 -8.74 -3.76 9.75
N LEU A 52 -9.81 -4.00 10.51
CA LEU A 52 -10.52 -3.01 11.31
C LEU A 52 -10.84 -3.63 12.67
N LYS A 53 -10.42 -2.99 13.74
CA LYS A 53 -10.74 -3.36 15.12
C LYS A 53 -11.48 -2.19 15.77
N ILE A 54 -12.61 -2.52 16.40
CA ILE A 54 -13.42 -1.57 17.16
C ILE A 54 -13.67 -2.20 18.52
N ASP A 55 -13.32 -1.49 19.59
CA ASP A 55 -13.58 -1.94 20.95
C ASP A 55 -15.07 -1.84 21.25
N LYS A 56 -15.63 -2.91 21.83
CA LYS A 56 -17.08 -2.99 22.10
C LYS A 56 -17.58 -1.92 23.06
N GLU A 57 -16.70 -1.38 23.90
CA GLU A 57 -17.02 -0.31 24.85
C GLU A 57 -17.44 1.00 24.17
N VAL A 58 -17.00 1.22 22.92
CA VAL A 58 -17.39 2.39 22.12
C VAL A 58 -18.50 2.08 21.11
N VAL A 59 -19.09 0.89 21.17
CA VAL A 59 -20.20 0.47 20.31
C VAL A 59 -21.51 0.58 21.10
N ASP A 60 -22.30 1.60 20.79
CA ASP A 60 -23.67 1.75 21.28
C ASP A 60 -24.65 1.06 20.30
N PRO A 61 -25.37 0.00 20.72
CA PRO A 61 -26.29 -0.72 19.84
C PRO A 61 -27.62 0.00 19.58
N GLY A 62 -28.01 0.98 20.41
CA GLY A 62 -29.36 1.58 20.37
C GLY A 62 -30.49 0.66 20.84
#